data_AF-A0AAD7BKK5-F1
#
_entry.id   AF-A0AAD7BKK5-F1
#
_cell.length_a   1.000
_cell.length_b   1.000
_cell.length_c   1.000
_cell.angle_alpha   90.00
_cell.angle_beta   90.00
_cell.angle_gamma   90.00
#
_symmetry.space_group_name_H-M   'P 1'
#
loop_
_entity.id
_entity.type
_entity.pdbx_description
1 polymer ?
#
loop_
_entity_poly.entity_id
_entity_poly.type
_entity_poly.pdbx_seq_one_letter_code
_entity_poly.pdbx_strand_id
1 'polypeptide(L)'
;MKLEPSLASAKPSPPPSILPAATLPLPAVSTTTKSGFRDIVEDVLFTSSALVDTVSRQIYLHFLLRIPSLYFTRVTRIFEDAQLSLPDIKKMARARAEQWNPAENPAWTTTFIQQPNLKERLPRSLLIFRSNWENFIDDLMSEWQTLNIVSVLLMSAILTMLQIDAASHPITRTSALFSLICALMSLLYGCIYIIRFGTMRKMHKASSFADEAQKSTTSIWWNVWVLLAMPAVWLAWAIGVFFVCIMSFVWLSGSSNDPSTIALSPRAALGIRIALTLVFSVGLIYLMLIVRTFHRY
;
A
#
# COMPACT_ATOMS: atom_id res chain seq x y z
N MET A 1 -49.91 -50.68 6.78
CA MET A 1 -50.06 -49.25 7.14
C MET A 1 -49.61 -49.12 8.59
N LYS A 2 -48.51 -48.40 8.80
CA LYS A 2 -47.91 -47.88 10.06
C LYS A 2 -48.41 -48.44 11.41
N LEU A 3 -47.48 -48.98 12.22
CA LEU A 3 -47.09 -48.47 13.55
C LEU A 3 -46.21 -49.50 14.31
N GLU A 4 -44.91 -49.21 14.41
CA GLU A 4 -44.13 -49.38 15.65
C GLU A 4 -44.20 -48.03 16.41
N PRO A 5 -43.84 -47.86 17.71
CA PRO A 5 -42.86 -48.66 18.49
C PRO A 5 -43.12 -48.80 20.03
N SER A 6 -42.18 -49.51 20.69
CA SER A 6 -41.48 -49.11 21.93
C SER A 6 -41.94 -49.57 23.34
N LEU A 7 -40.91 -49.90 24.14
CA LEU A 7 -40.76 -49.99 25.62
C LEU A 7 -41.08 -51.35 26.30
N ALA A 8 -40.27 -51.89 27.22
CA ALA A 8 -39.09 -51.39 27.93
C ALA A 8 -38.24 -52.54 28.49
N SER A 9 -36.92 -52.32 28.55
CA SER A 9 -35.91 -53.17 29.19
C SER A 9 -35.68 -52.74 30.65
N ALA A 10 -35.55 -53.73 31.54
CA ALA A 10 -35.19 -53.59 32.94
C ALA A 10 -33.68 -53.33 33.15
N LYS A 11 -33.29 -52.61 34.24
CA LYS A 11 -32.33 -52.98 35.32
C LYS A 11 -31.91 -51.75 36.19
N PRO A 12 -31.19 -51.88 37.34
CA PRO A 12 -31.68 -51.44 38.65
C PRO A 12 -30.82 -50.35 39.35
N SER A 13 -31.29 -49.95 40.53
CA SER A 13 -30.71 -49.03 41.53
C SER A 13 -29.28 -49.35 42.00
N PRO A 14 -28.58 -48.34 42.55
CA PRO A 14 -28.21 -48.41 43.98
C PRO A 14 -28.40 -47.08 44.77
N PRO A 15 -28.61 -47.12 46.10
CA PRO A 15 -28.52 -46.00 47.03
C PRO A 15 -27.23 -46.10 47.90
N PRO A 16 -27.00 -45.31 48.98
CA PRO A 16 -27.59 -44.05 49.45
C PRO A 16 -26.55 -42.93 49.75
N SER A 17 -27.09 -41.74 50.00
CA SER A 17 -26.49 -40.54 50.60
C SER A 17 -26.20 -40.70 52.12
N ILE A 18 -25.58 -39.66 52.75
CA ILE A 18 -25.42 -39.32 54.20
C ILE A 18 -23.91 -39.22 54.57
N LEU A 19 -23.29 -38.16 55.13
CA LEU A 19 -23.67 -36.91 55.83
C LEU A 19 -22.39 -35.99 55.96
N PRO A 20 -22.36 -34.86 56.72
CA PRO A 20 -21.71 -33.61 56.28
C PRO A 20 -20.63 -33.05 57.24
N ALA A 21 -20.09 -31.89 56.83
CA ALA A 21 -19.66 -30.73 57.62
C ALA A 21 -18.60 -30.83 58.74
N ALA A 22 -17.66 -29.89 58.62
CA ALA A 22 -16.80 -29.30 59.67
C ALA A 22 -15.69 -30.23 60.18
N THR A 23 -14.43 -29.83 60.31
CA THR A 23 -13.82 -28.52 60.56
C THR A 23 -12.32 -28.72 60.35
N LEU A 24 -11.59 -27.77 59.76
CA LEU A 24 -10.22 -27.38 60.17
C LEU A 24 -9.73 -26.23 59.25
N PRO A 25 -8.96 -25.26 59.79
CA PRO A 25 -8.81 -23.93 59.23
C PRO A 25 -7.72 -23.81 58.16
N LEU A 26 -7.86 -22.74 57.37
CA LEU A 26 -6.98 -22.30 56.29
C LEU A 26 -5.48 -22.27 56.65
N PRO A 27 -4.57 -22.71 55.76
CA PRO A 27 -3.26 -22.11 55.70
C PRO A 27 -3.42 -20.71 55.10
N ALA A 28 -3.07 -19.69 55.88
CA ALA A 28 -2.94 -18.33 55.41
C ALA A 28 -1.95 -18.29 54.24
N VAL A 29 -2.48 -18.30 53.01
CA VAL A 29 -1.72 -17.87 51.85
C VAL A 29 -1.63 -16.35 51.97
N SER A 30 -0.51 -15.90 52.54
CA SER A 30 -0.09 -14.52 52.45
C SER A 30 0.02 -14.15 50.97
N THR A 31 -1.02 -13.52 50.42
CA THR A 31 -0.91 -12.71 49.20
C THR A 31 0.01 -11.55 49.53
N THR A 32 1.32 -11.80 49.45
CA THR A 32 2.30 -10.72 49.45
C THR A 32 2.30 -10.16 48.04
N THR A 33 1.36 -9.25 47.80
CA THR A 33 1.27 -8.41 46.61
C THR A 33 2.50 -7.49 46.57
N LYS A 34 3.66 -8.03 46.18
CA LYS A 34 4.82 -7.25 45.76
C LYS A 34 4.85 -7.19 44.24
N SER A 35 3.80 -6.60 43.68
CA SER A 35 3.60 -6.45 42.22
C SER A 35 3.27 -5.00 41.84
N GLY A 36 3.46 -4.05 42.76
CA GLY A 36 2.94 -2.69 42.58
C GLY A 36 3.78 -1.71 41.78
N PHE A 37 5.07 -1.97 41.52
CA PHE A 37 5.94 -0.97 40.87
C PHE A 37 6.70 -1.50 39.66
N ARG A 38 7.22 -2.74 39.71
CA ARG A 38 7.82 -3.37 38.53
C ARG A 38 6.79 -3.62 37.43
N ASP A 39 5.60 -4.11 37.79
CA ASP A 39 4.54 -4.35 36.82
C ASP A 39 4.03 -3.04 36.20
N ILE A 40 3.96 -1.95 36.99
CA ILE A 40 3.60 -0.62 36.46
C ILE A 40 4.70 -0.09 35.53
N VAL A 41 5.98 -0.26 35.89
CA VAL A 41 7.09 0.19 35.04
C VAL A 41 7.16 -0.64 33.76
N GLU A 42 6.94 -1.95 33.81
CA GLU A 42 6.88 -2.79 32.60
C GLU A 42 5.66 -2.46 31.73
N ASP A 43 4.50 -2.20 32.33
CA ASP A 43 3.30 -1.80 31.58
C ASP A 43 3.46 -0.40 30.97
N VAL A 44 4.12 0.54 31.64
CA VAL A 44 4.47 1.87 31.11
C VAL A 44 5.55 1.77 30.01
N LEU A 45 6.56 0.92 30.16
CA LEU A 45 7.57 0.68 29.12
C LEU A 45 6.98 -0.05 27.90
N PHE A 46 6.05 -0.97 28.12
CA PHE A 46 5.34 -1.68 27.06
C PHE A 46 4.36 -0.77 26.32
N THR A 47 3.57 0.03 27.04
CA THR A 47 2.65 1.00 26.42
C THR A 47 3.40 2.13 25.71
N SER A 48 4.50 2.64 26.27
CA SER A 48 5.32 3.65 25.60
C SER A 48 6.02 3.11 24.35
N SER A 49 6.55 1.89 24.37
CA SER A 49 7.12 1.27 23.16
C SER A 49 6.06 0.99 22.10
N ALA A 50 4.86 0.54 22.48
CA ALA A 50 3.72 0.39 21.57
C ALA A 50 3.24 1.72 21.00
N LEU A 51 3.23 2.80 21.79
CA LEU A 51 2.91 4.16 21.34
C LEU A 51 3.98 4.70 20.39
N VAL A 52 5.27 4.54 20.72
CA VAL A 52 6.38 4.95 19.86
C VAL A 52 6.32 4.20 18.53
N ASP A 53 6.04 2.90 18.55
CA ASP A 53 5.88 2.10 17.32
C ASP A 53 4.67 2.57 16.50
N THR A 54 3.53 2.80 17.15
CA THR A 54 2.32 3.29 16.49
C THR A 54 2.51 4.68 15.89
N VAL A 55 3.14 5.60 16.62
CA VAL A 55 3.40 6.97 16.16
C VAL A 55 4.45 6.96 15.04
N SER A 56 5.52 6.18 15.16
CA SER A 56 6.54 6.04 14.11
C SER A 56 5.93 5.49 12.82
N ARG A 57 5.04 4.51 12.94
CA ARG A 57 4.28 3.95 11.82
C ARG A 57 3.35 4.98 11.18
N GLN A 58 2.68 5.80 11.98
CA GLN A 58 1.84 6.89 11.47
C GLN A 58 2.67 7.95 10.76
N ILE A 59 3.80 8.37 11.32
CA ILE A 59 4.72 9.33 10.69
C ILE A 59 5.21 8.78 9.34
N TYR A 60 5.62 7.51 9.30
CA TYR A 60 6.02 6.82 8.08
C TYR A 60 4.92 6.82 7.01
N LEU A 61 3.68 6.50 7.39
CA LEU A 61 2.55 6.49 6.45
C LEU A 61 2.18 7.89 5.93
N HIS A 62 2.31 8.93 6.75
CA HIS A 62 2.12 10.32 6.31
C HIS A 62 3.24 10.75 5.36
N PHE A 63 4.48 10.30 5.61
CA PHE A 63 5.60 10.54 4.71
C PHE A 63 5.40 9.86 3.34
N LEU A 64 4.71 8.71 3.30
CA LEU A 64 4.30 8.05 2.06
C LEU A 64 2.98 8.62 1.47
N LEU A 65 2.50 9.75 1.99
CA LEU A 65 1.25 10.42 1.59
C LEU A 65 0.01 9.48 1.61
N ARG A 66 0.06 8.40 2.39
CA ARG A 66 -0.93 7.31 2.42
C ARG A 66 -1.20 6.62 1.07
N ILE A 67 -0.39 6.90 0.05
CA ILE A 67 -0.50 6.28 -1.28
C ILE A 67 -0.47 4.74 -1.21
N PRO A 68 0.38 4.08 -0.38
CA PRO A 68 0.38 2.62 -0.26
C PRO A 68 -0.96 2.01 0.17
N SER A 69 -1.77 2.71 0.97
CA SER A 69 -3.10 2.20 1.37
C SER A 69 -4.11 2.15 0.22
N LEU A 70 -3.95 3.01 -0.80
CA LEU A 70 -4.76 2.96 -2.01
C LEU A 70 -4.44 1.72 -2.83
N TYR A 71 -3.14 1.43 -3.01
CA TYR A 71 -2.70 0.21 -3.70
C TYR A 71 -3.11 -1.06 -2.95
N PHE A 72 -3.04 -1.06 -1.62
CA PHE A 72 -3.57 -2.15 -0.79
C PHE A 72 -5.05 -2.39 -1.06
N THR A 73 -5.88 -1.34 -1.02
CA THR A 73 -7.33 -1.44 -1.23
C THR A 73 -7.65 -2.01 -2.62
N ARG A 74 -6.94 -1.56 -3.67
CA ARG A 74 -7.13 -2.06 -5.04
C ARG A 74 -6.80 -3.54 -5.16
N VAL A 75 -5.71 -3.98 -4.55
CA VAL A 75 -5.31 -5.38 -4.64
C VAL A 75 -6.24 -6.29 -3.84
N THR A 76 -6.64 -5.88 -2.64
CA THR A 76 -7.59 -6.65 -1.82
C THR A 76 -8.92 -6.86 -2.54
N ARG A 77 -9.43 -5.84 -3.26
CA ARG A 77 -10.65 -5.96 -4.08
C ARG A 77 -10.54 -7.07 -5.14
N ILE A 78 -9.38 -7.25 -5.78
CA ILE A 78 -9.17 -8.33 -6.77
C ILE A 78 -9.37 -9.71 -6.15
N PHE A 79 -8.90 -9.90 -4.91
CA PHE A 79 -9.04 -11.15 -4.19
C PHE A 79 -10.46 -11.35 -3.67
N GLU A 80 -11.10 -10.29 -3.16
CA GLU A 80 -12.50 -10.30 -2.71
C GLU A 80 -13.48 -10.61 -3.86
N ASP A 81 -13.32 -9.95 -5.01
CA ASP A 81 -14.16 -10.13 -6.20
C ASP A 81 -14.06 -11.54 -6.78
N ALA A 82 -12.91 -12.21 -6.59
CA ALA A 82 -12.72 -13.58 -7.01
C ALA A 82 -13.38 -14.61 -6.07
N GLN A 83 -13.85 -14.20 -4.88
CA GLN A 83 -14.33 -15.09 -3.80
C GLN A 83 -13.36 -16.23 -3.46
N LEU A 84 -12.06 -16.03 -3.70
CA LEU A 84 -11.05 -17.07 -3.55
C LEU A 84 -10.15 -16.76 -2.36
N SER A 85 -10.03 -17.74 -1.46
CA SER A 85 -8.97 -17.70 -0.47
C SER A 85 -7.62 -17.97 -1.15
N LEU A 86 -6.57 -17.29 -0.70
CA LEU A 86 -5.19 -17.50 -1.15
C LEU A 86 -4.74 -18.98 -1.17
N PRO A 87 -5.08 -19.82 -0.17
CA PRO A 87 -4.75 -21.25 -0.23
C PRO A 87 -5.49 -21.99 -1.36
N ASP A 88 -6.70 -21.58 -1.72
CA ASP A 88 -7.44 -22.16 -2.85
C ASP A 88 -6.75 -21.85 -4.18
N ILE A 89 -6.26 -20.61 -4.35
CA ILE A 89 -5.49 -20.20 -5.54
C ILE A 89 -4.22 -21.04 -5.68
N LYS A 90 -3.48 -21.25 -4.57
CA LYS A 90 -2.26 -22.07 -4.58
C LYS A 90 -2.56 -23.54 -4.89
N LYS A 91 -3.60 -24.11 -4.28
CA LYS A 91 -4.01 -25.50 -4.53
C LYS A 91 -4.39 -25.70 -6.00
N MET A 92 -5.12 -24.75 -6.57
CA MET A 92 -5.50 -24.77 -7.98
C MET A 92 -4.33 -24.53 -8.94
N ALA A 93 -3.38 -23.65 -8.60
CA ALA A 93 -2.18 -23.41 -9.39
C ALA A 93 -1.23 -24.62 -9.38
N ARG A 94 -1.06 -25.29 -8.23
CA ARG A 94 -0.23 -26.51 -8.09
C ARG A 94 -0.83 -27.72 -8.79
N ALA A 95 -2.12 -27.99 -8.58
CA ALA A 95 -2.83 -29.07 -9.28
C ALA A 95 -2.68 -28.97 -10.81
N ARG A 96 -2.59 -27.73 -11.32
CA ARG A 96 -2.34 -27.48 -12.75
C ARG A 96 -0.88 -27.69 -13.17
N ALA A 97 0.08 -27.28 -12.34
CA ALA A 97 1.50 -27.50 -12.63
C ALA A 97 1.84 -28.99 -12.66
N GLU A 98 1.25 -29.76 -11.74
CA GLU A 98 1.36 -31.23 -11.67
C GLU A 98 0.68 -31.89 -12.88
N GLN A 99 -0.49 -31.41 -13.30
CA GLN A 99 -1.18 -31.90 -14.50
C GLN A 99 -0.41 -31.61 -15.82
N TRP A 100 0.60 -30.73 -15.79
CA TRP A 100 1.42 -30.37 -16.95
C TRP A 100 2.84 -30.97 -16.88
N ASN A 101 3.03 -32.06 -16.12
CA ASN A 101 4.32 -32.77 -16.06
C ASN A 101 4.47 -33.72 -17.25
N PRO A 102 5.37 -33.44 -18.23
CA PRO A 102 5.41 -34.19 -19.48
C PRO A 102 5.87 -35.66 -19.30
N ALA A 103 6.57 -35.92 -18.20
CA ALA A 103 7.26 -37.18 -17.94
C ALA A 103 6.35 -38.28 -17.37
N GLU A 104 5.19 -37.94 -16.81
CA GLU A 104 4.34 -38.90 -16.08
C GLU A 104 3.25 -39.55 -16.93
N ASN A 105 3.03 -39.12 -18.17
CA ASN A 105 1.87 -39.62 -18.92
C ASN A 105 2.08 -39.59 -20.45
N PRO A 106 2.80 -40.54 -21.07
CA PRO A 106 3.03 -40.55 -22.52
C PRO A 106 1.76 -40.78 -23.38
N ALA A 107 0.58 -40.92 -22.76
CA ALA A 107 -0.68 -41.17 -23.44
C ALA A 107 -1.39 -39.92 -24.00
N TRP A 108 -1.04 -38.70 -23.58
CA TRP A 108 -1.72 -37.48 -24.09
C TRP A 108 -1.10 -36.91 -25.36
N THR A 109 0.14 -37.23 -25.73
CA THR A 109 0.78 -36.73 -26.95
C THR A 109 -0.01 -37.09 -28.22
N THR A 110 -0.71 -38.22 -28.23
CA THR A 110 -1.54 -38.65 -29.38
C THR A 110 -2.93 -37.98 -29.42
N THR A 111 -3.41 -37.42 -28.31
CA THR A 111 -4.73 -36.75 -28.24
C THR A 111 -4.65 -35.24 -28.49
N PHE A 112 -3.46 -34.64 -28.44
CA PHE A 112 -3.28 -33.18 -28.58
C PHE A 112 -3.41 -32.64 -30.00
N ILE A 113 -3.46 -33.50 -31.04
CA ILE A 113 -3.78 -33.04 -32.39
C ILE A 113 -5.29 -32.73 -32.55
N GLN A 114 -6.13 -33.13 -31.57
CA GLN A 114 -7.59 -33.05 -31.70
C GLN A 114 -8.33 -32.63 -30.41
N GLN A 115 -7.93 -31.55 -29.71
CA GLN A 115 -8.79 -30.99 -28.64
C GLN A 115 -8.83 -29.45 -28.62
N PRO A 116 -9.88 -28.81 -29.17
CA PRO A 116 -10.14 -27.38 -29.02
C PRO A 116 -10.69 -26.98 -27.62
N ASN A 117 -10.94 -27.95 -26.73
CA ASN A 117 -11.72 -27.76 -25.49
C ASN A 117 -10.89 -27.49 -24.21
N LEU A 118 -9.64 -27.05 -24.32
CA LEU A 118 -8.81 -26.75 -23.13
C LEU A 118 -9.32 -25.54 -22.31
N LYS A 119 -10.26 -24.76 -22.85
CA LYS A 119 -10.97 -23.69 -22.13
C LYS A 119 -11.98 -24.22 -21.09
N GLU A 120 -12.38 -25.49 -21.18
CA GLU A 120 -13.59 -25.99 -20.52
C GLU A 120 -13.38 -26.60 -19.13
N ARG A 121 -12.15 -26.70 -18.62
CA ARG A 121 -11.85 -27.27 -17.28
C ARG A 121 -11.21 -26.32 -16.28
N LEU A 122 -11.31 -24.99 -16.46
CA LEU A 122 -10.95 -24.06 -15.39
C LEU A 122 -12.16 -23.80 -14.48
N PRO A 123 -11.99 -23.86 -13.14
CA PRO A 123 -12.97 -23.29 -12.21
C PRO A 123 -13.27 -21.84 -12.61
N ARG A 124 -14.55 -21.48 -12.70
CA ARG A 124 -14.98 -20.13 -13.12
C ARG A 124 -14.30 -19.03 -12.31
N SER A 125 -14.10 -19.26 -11.01
CA SER A 125 -13.40 -18.36 -10.10
C SER A 125 -11.93 -18.08 -10.49
N LEU A 126 -11.19 -19.06 -11.03
CA LEU A 126 -9.84 -18.83 -11.53
C LEU A 126 -9.80 -18.01 -12.81
N LEU A 127 -10.81 -18.17 -13.69
CA LEU A 127 -10.91 -17.37 -14.90
C LEU A 127 -11.22 -15.91 -14.55
N ILE A 128 -12.13 -15.70 -13.60
CA ILE A 128 -12.45 -14.37 -13.07
C ILE A 128 -11.23 -13.75 -12.41
N PHE A 129 -10.58 -14.46 -11.49
CA PHE A 129 -9.35 -13.98 -10.85
C PHE A 129 -8.26 -13.64 -11.87
N ARG A 130 -8.04 -14.51 -12.86
CA ARG A 130 -7.05 -14.27 -13.91
C ARG A 130 -7.36 -13.01 -14.70
N SER A 131 -8.62 -12.84 -15.12
CA SER A 131 -9.04 -11.64 -15.85
C SER A 131 -8.87 -10.38 -14.99
N ASN A 132 -9.26 -10.43 -13.73
CA ASN A 132 -9.13 -9.31 -12.80
C ASN A 132 -7.64 -8.97 -12.53
N TRP A 133 -6.79 -9.98 -12.43
CA TRP A 133 -5.34 -9.81 -12.29
C TRP A 133 -4.69 -9.21 -13.53
N GLU A 134 -5.02 -9.71 -14.72
CA GLU A 134 -4.51 -9.17 -15.99
C GLU A 134 -4.92 -7.70 -16.15
N ASN A 135 -6.20 -7.36 -15.89
CA ASN A 135 -6.69 -5.99 -15.91
C ASN A 135 -5.97 -5.10 -14.88
N PHE A 136 -5.78 -5.57 -13.66
CA PHE A 136 -5.06 -4.83 -12.63
C PHE A 136 -3.62 -4.51 -13.02
N ILE A 137 -2.91 -5.48 -13.60
CA ILE A 137 -1.53 -5.25 -14.07
C ILE A 137 -1.52 -4.22 -15.20
N ASP A 138 -2.50 -4.28 -16.11
CA ASP A 138 -2.62 -3.31 -17.19
C ASP A 138 -2.92 -1.90 -16.68
N ASP A 139 -3.81 -1.78 -15.68
CA ASP A 139 -4.09 -0.53 -14.99
C ASP A 139 -2.82 0.03 -14.31
N LEU A 140 -2.09 -0.79 -13.56
CA LEU A 140 -0.82 -0.38 -12.93
C LEU A 140 0.22 0.09 -13.94
N MET A 141 0.37 -0.65 -15.05
CA MET A 141 1.32 -0.31 -16.09
C MET A 141 0.97 1.03 -16.73
N SER A 142 -0.31 1.26 -17.05
CA SER A 142 -0.78 2.53 -17.62
C SER A 142 -0.61 3.70 -16.64
N GLU A 143 -0.85 3.46 -15.35
CA GLU A 143 -0.64 4.45 -14.30
C GLU A 143 0.83 4.82 -14.19
N TRP A 144 1.74 3.85 -14.09
CA TRP A 144 3.18 4.12 -13.99
C TRP A 144 3.75 4.76 -15.27
N GLN A 145 3.22 4.44 -16.44
CA GLN A 145 3.56 5.16 -17.69
C GLN A 145 3.16 6.63 -17.59
N THR A 146 1.96 6.91 -17.11
CA THR A 146 1.47 8.28 -16.89
C THR A 146 2.35 9.01 -15.89
N LEU A 147 2.71 8.38 -14.77
CA LEU A 147 3.61 8.97 -13.77
C LEU A 147 4.99 9.28 -14.37
N ASN A 148 5.54 8.40 -15.21
CA ASN A 148 6.82 8.65 -15.90
C ASN A 148 6.74 9.85 -16.84
N ILE A 149 5.66 9.99 -17.60
CA ILE A 149 5.44 11.17 -18.47
C ILE A 149 5.44 12.44 -17.61
N VAL A 150 4.70 12.43 -16.50
CA VAL A 150 4.65 13.57 -15.58
C VAL A 150 6.02 13.86 -14.96
N SER A 151 6.78 12.84 -14.57
CA SER A 151 8.14 12.98 -14.04
C SER A 151 9.06 13.67 -15.05
N VAL A 152 9.05 13.27 -16.32
CA VAL A 152 9.87 13.90 -17.38
C VAL A 152 9.45 15.35 -17.61
N LEU A 153 8.15 15.63 -17.68
CA LEU A 153 7.63 16.99 -17.83
C LEU A 153 8.04 17.88 -16.65
N LEU A 154 7.94 17.36 -15.43
CA LEU A 154 8.36 18.05 -14.21
C LEU A 154 9.88 18.30 -14.22
N MET A 155 10.69 17.31 -14.58
CA MET A 155 12.15 17.48 -14.72
C MET A 155 12.49 18.59 -15.71
N SER A 156 11.81 18.64 -16.87
CA SER A 156 12.00 19.71 -17.85
C SER A 156 11.72 21.09 -17.25
N ALA A 157 10.58 21.24 -16.56
CA ALA A 157 10.21 22.48 -15.89
C ALA A 157 11.24 22.91 -14.80
N ILE A 158 11.74 21.95 -14.01
CA ILE A 158 12.77 22.20 -13.00
C ILE A 158 14.09 22.66 -13.66
N LEU A 159 14.52 21.99 -14.72
CA LEU A 159 15.74 22.35 -15.45
C LEU A 159 15.64 23.75 -16.05
N THR A 160 14.50 24.10 -16.66
CA THR A 160 14.27 25.46 -17.16
C THR A 160 14.32 26.49 -16.04
N MET A 161 13.76 26.20 -14.86
CA MET A 161 13.84 27.10 -13.72
C MET A 161 15.29 27.28 -13.22
N LEU A 162 16.10 26.22 -13.22
CA LEU A 162 17.52 26.28 -12.85
C LEU A 162 18.39 27.03 -13.86
N GLN A 163 17.94 27.20 -15.11
CA GLN A 163 18.65 27.96 -16.14
C GLN A 163 18.52 29.49 -15.98
N ILE A 164 17.59 29.96 -15.14
CA ILE A 164 17.37 31.39 -14.93
C ILE A 164 18.38 31.91 -13.90
N ASP A 165 19.19 32.91 -14.25
CA ASP A 165 20.19 33.49 -13.34
C ASP A 165 19.58 34.09 -12.05
N ALA A 166 18.35 34.58 -12.13
CA ALA A 166 17.56 35.07 -10.99
C ALA A 166 17.16 33.96 -9.98
N ALA A 167 17.41 32.68 -10.29
CA ALA A 167 17.21 31.54 -9.40
C ALA A 167 18.47 31.19 -8.57
N SER A 168 19.48 32.06 -8.56
CA SER A 168 20.75 31.87 -7.83
C SER A 168 20.60 31.82 -6.30
N HIS A 169 19.46 32.21 -5.74
CA HIS A 169 19.20 32.11 -4.31
C HIS A 169 19.30 30.65 -3.81
N PRO A 170 19.98 30.41 -2.67
CA PRO A 170 20.31 29.06 -2.21
C PRO A 170 19.06 28.22 -1.93
N ILE A 171 17.96 28.83 -1.46
CA ILE A 171 16.71 28.11 -1.15
C ILE A 171 16.03 27.61 -2.43
N THR A 172 15.90 28.46 -3.45
CA THR A 172 15.33 28.09 -4.75
C THR A 172 16.18 27.01 -5.43
N ARG A 173 17.50 27.17 -5.42
CA ARG A 173 18.40 26.18 -6.03
C ARG A 173 18.38 24.83 -5.31
N THR A 174 18.43 24.81 -3.98
CA THR A 174 18.42 23.56 -3.20
C THR A 174 17.09 22.82 -3.29
N SER A 175 15.97 23.54 -3.22
CA SER A 175 14.64 22.95 -3.42
C SER A 175 14.45 22.41 -4.85
N ALA A 176 14.90 23.14 -5.88
CA ALA A 176 14.91 22.64 -7.26
C ALA A 176 15.73 21.34 -7.40
N LEU A 177 16.95 21.29 -6.83
CA LEU A 177 17.80 20.09 -6.89
C LEU A 177 17.17 18.90 -6.15
N PHE A 178 16.57 19.13 -4.98
CA PHE A 178 15.89 18.08 -4.24
C PHE A 178 14.69 17.53 -5.03
N SER A 179 13.87 18.43 -5.60
CA SER A 179 12.76 18.05 -6.48
C SER A 179 13.23 17.26 -7.70
N LEU A 180 14.35 17.66 -8.32
CA LEU A 180 14.94 16.97 -9.46
C LEU A 180 15.39 15.54 -9.10
N ILE A 181 16.03 15.37 -7.94
CA ILE A 181 16.44 14.04 -7.44
C ILE A 181 15.19 13.17 -7.23
N CYS A 182 14.14 13.71 -6.60
CA CYS A 182 12.91 12.98 -6.37
C CYS A 182 12.22 12.57 -7.69
N ALA A 183 12.14 13.49 -8.68
CA ALA A 183 11.56 13.21 -9.99
C ALA A 183 12.37 12.14 -10.75
N LEU A 184 13.71 12.20 -10.68
CA LEU A 184 14.59 11.20 -11.27
C LEU A 184 14.40 9.82 -10.62
N MET A 185 14.31 9.75 -9.29
CA MET A 185 14.06 8.49 -8.58
C MET A 185 12.69 7.90 -8.95
N SER A 186 11.65 8.74 -9.01
CA SER A 186 10.32 8.32 -9.49
C SER A 186 10.38 7.71 -10.90
N LEU A 187 11.06 8.39 -11.83
CA LEU A 187 11.22 7.94 -13.22
C LEU A 187 11.98 6.62 -13.31
N LEU A 188 13.08 6.46 -12.56
CA LEU A 188 13.86 5.23 -12.52
C LEU A 188 13.01 4.05 -12.02
N TYR A 189 12.29 4.23 -10.91
CA TYR A 189 11.41 3.19 -10.37
C TYR A 189 10.29 2.85 -11.34
N GLY A 190 9.61 3.84 -11.93
CA GLY A 190 8.54 3.61 -12.91
C GLY A 190 9.03 2.82 -14.12
N CYS A 191 10.19 3.17 -14.68
CA CYS A 191 10.80 2.43 -15.80
C CYS A 191 11.14 0.97 -15.43
N ILE A 192 11.78 0.74 -14.29
CA ILE A 192 12.12 -0.61 -13.81
C ILE A 192 10.84 -1.44 -13.61
N TYR A 193 9.80 -0.82 -13.05
CA TYR A 193 8.55 -1.51 -12.74
C TYR A 193 7.79 -1.89 -14.00
N ILE A 194 7.65 -0.98 -14.97
CA ILE A 194 6.99 -1.30 -16.26
C ILE A 194 7.65 -2.51 -16.92
N ILE A 195 8.99 -2.56 -16.95
CA ILE A 195 9.73 -3.68 -17.55
C ILE A 195 9.49 -4.99 -16.77
N ARG A 196 9.60 -4.95 -15.44
CA ARG A 196 9.55 -6.17 -14.61
C ARG A 196 8.12 -6.68 -14.42
N PHE A 197 7.17 -5.80 -14.12
CA PHE A 197 5.75 -6.14 -13.94
C PHE A 197 5.05 -6.47 -15.25
N GLY A 198 5.53 -5.98 -16.41
CA GLY A 198 5.04 -6.46 -17.70
C GLY A 198 5.16 -7.98 -17.87
N THR A 199 6.12 -8.61 -17.18
CA THR A 199 6.29 -10.07 -17.17
C THR A 199 5.45 -10.80 -16.11
N MET A 200 4.71 -10.08 -15.26
CA MET A 200 3.91 -10.61 -14.14
C MET A 200 2.44 -10.90 -14.48
N ARG A 201 2.03 -10.70 -15.74
CA ARG A 201 0.67 -11.07 -16.23
C ARG A 201 0.33 -12.56 -16.06
N LYS A 202 1.34 -13.44 -15.91
CA LYS A 202 1.15 -14.89 -15.82
C LYS A 202 0.56 -15.30 -14.45
N MET A 203 -0.44 -16.18 -14.48
CA MET A 203 -1.18 -16.69 -13.31
C MET A 203 -0.28 -17.26 -12.18
N HIS A 204 0.78 -18.00 -12.51
CA HIS A 204 1.67 -18.56 -11.48
C HIS A 204 2.44 -17.46 -10.71
N LYS A 205 2.75 -16.33 -11.37
CA LYS A 205 3.37 -15.19 -10.70
C LYS A 205 2.35 -14.43 -9.84
N ALA A 206 1.09 -14.36 -10.26
CA ALA A 206 0.00 -13.82 -9.45
C ALA A 206 -0.12 -14.58 -8.12
N SER A 207 -0.07 -15.92 -8.16
CA SER A 207 -0.12 -16.73 -6.93
C SER A 207 1.09 -16.54 -6.02
N SER A 208 2.29 -16.38 -6.58
CA SER A 208 3.50 -16.11 -5.78
C SER A 208 3.50 -14.69 -5.21
N PHE A 209 3.02 -13.71 -5.98
CA PHE A 209 2.85 -12.34 -5.54
C PHE A 209 1.84 -12.25 -4.39
N ALA A 210 0.72 -12.96 -4.50
CA ALA A 210 -0.28 -13.07 -3.45
C ALA A 210 0.32 -13.65 -2.16
N ASP A 211 1.18 -14.68 -2.27
CA ASP A 211 1.86 -15.27 -1.11
C ASP A 211 2.81 -14.28 -0.44
N GLU A 212 3.57 -13.54 -1.24
CA GLU A 212 4.50 -12.51 -0.74
C GLU A 212 3.76 -11.33 -0.11
N ALA A 213 2.62 -10.94 -0.66
CA ALA A 213 1.76 -9.90 -0.11
C ALA A 213 1.23 -10.27 1.29
N GLN A 214 0.88 -11.55 1.51
CA GLN A 214 0.41 -12.03 2.82
C GLN A 214 1.54 -12.17 3.85
N LYS A 215 2.76 -12.49 3.42
CA LYS A 215 3.91 -12.56 4.34
C LYS A 215 4.42 -11.16 4.71
N SER A 216 4.44 -10.24 3.75
CA SER A 216 5.01 -8.90 3.93
C SER A 216 4.12 -7.91 4.69
N THR A 217 2.85 -8.25 5.01
CA THR A 217 2.03 -7.46 5.95
C THR A 217 2.66 -7.32 7.34
N THR A 218 3.61 -8.18 7.69
CA THR A 218 4.37 -8.10 8.96
C THR A 218 5.57 -7.16 8.90
N SER A 219 6.09 -6.82 7.71
CA SER A 219 7.25 -5.94 7.56
C SER A 219 6.79 -4.49 7.41
N ILE A 220 7.13 -3.68 8.42
CA ILE A 220 6.70 -2.27 8.52
C ILE A 220 7.38 -1.39 7.46
N TRP A 221 8.66 -1.61 7.20
CA TRP A 221 9.48 -0.74 6.34
C TRP A 221 9.43 -1.10 4.85
N TRP A 222 9.13 -2.36 4.53
CA TRP A 222 9.05 -2.84 3.17
C TRP A 222 7.92 -3.85 3.01
N ASN A 223 6.90 -3.43 2.28
CA ASN A 223 5.75 -4.25 1.93
C ASN A 223 5.55 -4.17 0.42
N VAL A 224 4.97 -5.22 -0.17
CA VAL A 224 4.50 -5.24 -1.56
C VAL A 224 3.67 -3.99 -1.91
N TRP A 225 2.85 -3.48 -0.98
CA TRP A 225 2.06 -2.25 -1.18
C TRP A 225 2.93 -1.00 -1.31
N VAL A 226 3.99 -0.94 -0.49
CA VAL A 226 4.95 0.16 -0.49
C VAL A 226 5.74 0.11 -1.80
N LEU A 227 6.15 -1.08 -2.22
CA LEU A 227 6.80 -1.31 -3.51
C LEU A 227 5.94 -0.73 -4.64
N LEU A 228 4.68 -1.14 -4.78
CA LEU A 228 3.79 -0.65 -5.84
C LEU A 228 3.62 0.89 -5.86
N ALA A 229 3.64 1.53 -4.69
CA ALA A 229 3.42 2.96 -4.53
C ALA A 229 4.67 3.83 -4.76
N MET A 230 5.88 3.27 -4.79
CA MET A 230 7.13 4.05 -4.79
C MET A 230 7.22 5.11 -5.91
N PRO A 231 6.94 4.80 -7.20
CA PRO A 231 7.00 5.81 -8.25
C PRO A 231 6.10 7.02 -7.98
N ALA A 232 4.88 6.78 -7.47
CA ALA A 232 3.92 7.81 -7.14
C ALA A 232 4.34 8.65 -5.92
N VAL A 233 4.86 8.02 -4.87
CA VAL A 233 5.33 8.72 -3.66
C VAL A 233 6.47 9.67 -3.97
N TRP A 234 7.48 9.20 -4.72
CA TRP A 234 8.62 10.03 -5.11
C TRP A 234 8.22 11.19 -6.01
N LEU A 235 7.26 10.97 -6.93
CA LEU A 235 6.71 12.05 -7.76
C LEU A 235 5.93 13.07 -6.93
N ALA A 236 5.12 12.63 -5.97
CA ALA A 236 4.36 13.52 -5.11
C ALA A 236 5.28 14.44 -4.29
N TRP A 237 6.37 13.89 -3.72
CA TRP A 237 7.40 14.69 -3.07
C TRP A 237 8.11 15.64 -4.04
N ALA A 238 8.42 15.21 -5.26
CA ALA A 238 9.01 16.07 -6.27
C ALA A 238 8.10 17.28 -6.55
N ILE A 239 6.80 17.06 -6.78
CA ILE A 239 5.82 18.12 -7.02
C ILE A 239 5.71 19.04 -5.79
N GLY A 240 5.59 18.49 -4.59
CA GLY A 240 5.48 19.28 -3.35
C GLY A 240 6.69 20.17 -3.11
N VAL A 241 7.90 19.65 -3.32
CA VAL A 241 9.14 20.44 -3.17
C VAL A 241 9.30 21.43 -4.33
N PHE A 242 8.84 21.10 -5.54
CA PHE A 242 8.82 22.04 -6.66
C PHE A 242 7.90 23.23 -6.40
N PHE A 243 6.76 23.03 -5.72
CA PHE A 243 5.92 24.14 -5.26
C PHE A 243 6.66 25.06 -4.29
N VAL A 244 7.46 24.52 -3.36
CA VAL A 244 8.33 25.32 -2.50
C VAL A 244 9.35 26.10 -3.33
N CYS A 245 9.93 25.48 -4.36
CA CYS A 245 10.84 26.15 -5.30
C CYS A 245 10.17 27.32 -6.02
N ILE A 246 8.97 27.14 -6.56
CA ILE A 246 8.22 28.22 -7.24
C ILE A 246 7.91 29.35 -6.26
N MET A 247 7.41 29.04 -5.06
CA MET A 247 7.11 30.07 -4.05
C MET A 247 8.38 30.82 -3.62
N SER A 248 9.48 30.10 -3.40
CA SER A 248 10.79 30.66 -3.09
C SER A 248 11.26 31.60 -4.21
N PHE A 249 11.14 31.20 -5.48
CA PHE A 249 11.48 32.03 -6.63
C PHE A 249 10.63 33.31 -6.67
N VAL A 250 9.30 33.22 -6.55
CA VAL A 250 8.40 34.39 -6.58
C VAL A 250 8.74 35.42 -5.50
N TRP A 251 9.08 34.98 -4.29
CA TRP A 251 9.34 35.88 -3.18
C TRP A 251 10.79 36.38 -3.10
N LEU A 252 11.76 35.57 -3.52
CA LEU A 252 13.19 35.91 -3.40
C LEU A 252 13.72 36.60 -4.65
N SER A 253 13.21 36.32 -5.85
CA SER A 253 13.67 36.98 -7.07
C SER A 253 13.39 38.49 -7.03
N GLY A 254 14.45 39.30 -7.16
CA GLY A 254 14.40 40.77 -7.04
C GLY A 254 14.66 41.31 -5.63
N SER A 255 15.04 40.46 -4.67
CA SER A 255 15.53 40.89 -3.36
C SER A 255 17.00 41.32 -3.45
N SER A 256 17.21 42.62 -3.73
CA SER A 256 18.30 43.44 -3.18
C SER A 256 19.58 43.74 -3.97
N ASN A 257 19.93 43.13 -5.11
CA ASN A 257 21.26 43.37 -5.72
C ASN A 257 21.33 43.41 -7.27
N ASP A 258 20.23 43.64 -7.99
CA ASP A 258 20.28 43.64 -9.46
C ASP A 258 20.61 45.05 -10.02
N PRO A 259 21.75 45.29 -10.68
CA PRO A 259 22.18 46.61 -11.13
C PRO A 259 21.53 46.99 -12.49
N SER A 260 20.26 46.68 -12.71
CA SER A 260 19.57 46.90 -14.00
C SER A 260 18.40 47.90 -13.91
N THR A 261 18.31 48.69 -14.98
CA THR A 261 17.83 50.09 -15.06
C THR A 261 16.32 50.29 -15.14
N ILE A 262 15.50 49.24 -14.95
CA ILE A 262 14.03 49.32 -15.00
C ILE A 262 13.45 48.55 -13.80
N ALA A 263 13.67 49.07 -12.60
CA ALA A 263 13.06 48.53 -11.39
C ALA A 263 11.57 48.90 -11.34
N LEU A 264 10.68 47.90 -11.37
CA LEU A 264 9.27 48.11 -11.04
C LEU A 264 9.16 48.76 -9.65
N SER A 265 8.16 49.64 -9.47
CA SER A 265 7.87 50.22 -8.16
C SER A 265 7.74 49.10 -7.10
N PRO A 266 8.38 49.22 -5.92
CA PRO A 266 8.35 48.17 -4.89
C PRO A 266 6.93 47.73 -4.50
N ARG A 267 5.97 48.67 -4.54
CA ARG A 267 4.55 48.39 -4.28
C ARG A 267 3.90 47.57 -5.40
N ALA A 268 4.25 47.82 -6.66
CA ALA A 268 3.76 47.06 -7.81
C ALA A 268 4.31 45.62 -7.81
N ALA A 269 5.60 45.46 -7.51
CA ALA A 269 6.23 44.14 -7.38
C ALA A 269 5.59 43.31 -6.24
N LEU A 270 5.33 43.93 -5.10
CA LEU A 270 4.64 43.29 -3.97
C LEU A 270 3.22 42.87 -4.37
N GLY A 271 2.48 43.73 -5.07
CA GLY A 271 1.15 43.41 -5.59
C GLY A 271 1.13 42.17 -6.48
N ILE A 272 2.10 42.05 -7.40
CA ILE A 272 2.24 40.87 -8.28
C ILE A 272 2.54 39.60 -7.47
N ARG A 273 3.43 39.66 -6.47
CA ARG A 273 3.74 38.51 -5.59
C ARG A 273 2.53 38.04 -4.80
N ILE A 274 1.75 38.96 -4.24
CA ILE A 274 0.49 38.62 -3.54
C ILE A 274 -0.51 37.99 -4.51
N ALA A 275 -0.67 38.55 -5.71
CA ALA A 275 -1.59 37.99 -6.71
C ALA A 275 -1.20 36.56 -7.11
N LEU A 276 0.08 36.32 -7.40
CA LEU A 276 0.60 34.99 -7.76
C LEU A 276 0.41 33.97 -6.64
N THR A 277 0.68 34.36 -5.40
CA THR A 277 0.52 33.46 -4.23
C THR A 277 -0.94 33.17 -3.91
N LEU A 278 -1.84 34.13 -4.12
CA LEU A 278 -3.27 33.94 -3.96
C LEU A 278 -3.82 32.97 -5.01
N VAL A 279 -3.47 33.17 -6.30
CA VAL A 279 -3.86 32.24 -7.38
C VAL A 279 -3.34 30.83 -7.12
N PHE A 280 -2.07 30.72 -6.71
CA PHE A 280 -1.46 29.45 -6.36
C PHE A 280 -2.17 28.76 -5.19
N SER A 281 -2.49 29.52 -4.13
CA SER A 281 -3.19 28.99 -2.95
C SER A 281 -4.61 28.51 -3.29
N VAL A 282 -5.34 29.26 -4.12
CA VAL A 282 -6.66 28.85 -4.61
C VAL A 282 -6.56 27.54 -5.40
N GLY A 283 -5.55 27.41 -6.27
CA GLY A 283 -5.28 26.16 -6.98
C GLY A 283 -5.03 24.97 -6.06
N LEU A 284 -4.24 25.15 -5.00
CA LEU A 284 -3.99 24.10 -3.99
C LEU A 284 -5.25 23.72 -3.21
N ILE A 285 -6.10 24.70 -2.85
CA ILE A 285 -7.37 24.44 -2.17
C ILE A 285 -8.26 23.56 -3.06
N TYR A 286 -8.42 23.91 -4.34
CA TYR A 286 -9.19 23.09 -5.28
C TYR A 286 -8.61 21.69 -5.45
N LEU A 287 -7.28 21.56 -5.55
CA LEU A 287 -6.62 20.26 -5.64
C LEU A 287 -6.94 19.40 -4.40
N MET A 288 -6.85 19.96 -3.20
CA MET A 288 -7.20 19.24 -1.97
C MET A 288 -8.68 18.83 -1.93
N LEU A 289 -9.59 19.71 -2.37
CA LEU A 289 -11.01 19.40 -2.46
C LEU A 289 -11.29 18.25 -3.44
N ILE A 290 -10.62 18.24 -4.60
CA ILE A 290 -10.72 17.18 -5.60
C ILE A 290 -10.23 15.86 -5.02
N VAL A 291 -9.02 15.82 -4.43
CA VAL A 291 -8.46 14.61 -3.83
C VAL A 291 -9.36 14.06 -2.71
N ARG A 292 -9.88 14.94 -1.84
CA ARG A 292 -10.80 14.55 -0.78
C ARG A 292 -12.11 13.98 -1.33
N THR A 293 -12.59 14.54 -2.44
CA THR A 293 -13.80 14.06 -3.11
C THR A 293 -13.57 12.67 -3.70
N PHE A 294 -12.46 12.45 -4.43
CA PHE A 294 -12.13 11.14 -4.98
C PHE A 294 -11.79 10.09 -3.92
N HIS A 295 -11.25 10.47 -2.78
CA HIS A 295 -11.05 9.52 -1.67
C HIS A 295 -12.37 9.09 -1.02
N ARG A 296 -13.44 9.88 -1.17
CA ARG A 296 -14.77 9.52 -0.65
C ARG A 296 -15.51 8.54 -1.56
N TYR A 297 -15.23 8.58 -2.86
CA TYR A 297 -15.79 7.67 -3.87
C TYR A 297 -14.97 6.37 -3.95
#